data_AF-A0A1A7KLL1-F1
#
_entry.id   AF-A0A1A7KLL1-F1
#
_cell.length_a   1.000
_cell.length_b   1.000
_cell.length_c   1.000
_cell.angle_alpha   90.00
_cell.angle_beta   90.00
_cell.angle_gamma   90.00
#
_symmetry.space_group_name_H-M   'P 1'
#
loop_
_entity.id
_entity.type
_entity.pdbx_description
1 polymer ?
#
loop_
_entity_poly.entity_id
_entity_poly.type
_entity_poly.pdbx_seq_one_letter_code
_entity_poly.pdbx_strand_id
1 'polypeptide(L)'
;MIFFLIFLFYFSTAFCVFSLLYLIYEKLKKKDSFKGLLFFIIGFLFLFFSENRASNSIINEIIFDIRTGRLILEENNFITKSDLLTLQYSSQKHNFSKKTYGVTVLPTKDDLLFKKDITNGKYWLFYTKYFFSNKIAIGYIEKK
;
A
#
# COMPACT_ATOMS: atom_id res chain seq x y z
N MET A 1 7.14 13.38 4.46
CA MET A 1 7.19 12.77 3.11
C MET A 1 6.05 11.79 2.87
N ILE A 2 5.85 10.77 3.73
CA ILE A 2 4.77 9.76 3.56
C ILE A 2 3.38 10.39 3.47
N PHE A 3 3.03 11.31 4.38
CA PHE A 3 1.74 12.03 4.34
C PHE A 3 1.47 12.73 3.00
N PHE A 4 2.48 13.38 2.42
CA PHE A 4 2.36 14.03 1.11
C PHE A 4 2.09 13.01 0.00
N LEU A 5 2.78 11.86 0.00
CA LEU A 5 2.56 10.81 -0.98
C LEU A 5 1.16 10.18 -0.86
N ILE A 6 0.67 9.98 0.37
CA ILE A 6 -0.68 9.50 0.64
C ILE A 6 -1.73 10.53 0.16
N PHE A 7 -1.51 11.81 0.43
CA PHE A 7 -2.37 12.87 -0.08
C PHE A 7 -2.40 12.88 -1.61
N LEU A 8 -1.23 12.80 -2.25
CA LEU A 8 -1.10 12.73 -3.70
C LEU A 8 -1.84 11.51 -4.27
N PHE A 9 -1.80 10.37 -3.60
CA PHE A 9 -2.55 9.16 -3.99
C PHE A 9 -4.06 9.40 -4.00
N TYR A 10 -4.63 9.94 -2.91
CA TYR A 10 -6.07 10.21 -2.85
C TYR A 10 -6.50 11.29 -3.84
N PHE A 11 -5.68 12.34 -4.01
CA PHE A 11 -5.92 13.37 -5.02
C PHE A 11 -5.92 12.77 -6.43
N SER A 12 -4.94 11.93 -6.76
CA SER A 12 -4.84 11.26 -8.05
C SER A 12 -6.01 10.30 -8.28
N THR A 13 -6.46 9.61 -7.22
CA THR A 13 -7.66 8.75 -7.27
C THR A 13 -8.89 9.57 -7.65
N ALA A 14 -9.14 10.68 -6.96
CA ALA A 14 -10.26 11.56 -7.27
C ALA A 14 -10.16 12.11 -8.70
N PHE A 15 -8.97 12.55 -9.11
CA PHE A 15 -8.71 13.04 -10.46
C PHE A 15 -8.98 11.97 -11.54
N CYS A 16 -8.61 10.71 -11.31
CA CYS A 16 -8.94 9.59 -12.19
C CYS A 16 -10.46 9.40 -12.32
N VAL A 17 -11.20 9.46 -11.22
CA VAL A 17 -12.67 9.33 -11.22
C VAL A 17 -13.30 10.47 -12.02
N PHE A 18 -12.91 11.72 -11.79
CA PHE A 18 -13.43 12.85 -12.56
C PHE A 18 -13.04 12.78 -14.04
N SER A 19 -11.82 12.34 -14.35
CA SER A 19 -11.36 12.14 -15.73
C SER A 19 -12.16 11.06 -16.45
N LEU A 20 -12.51 9.97 -15.76
CA LEU A 20 -13.37 8.91 -16.29
C LEU A 20 -14.78 9.44 -16.57
N LEU A 21 -15.37 10.19 -15.62
CA LEU A 21 -16.68 10.81 -15.82
C LEU A 21 -16.67 11.78 -17.00
N TYR A 22 -15.61 12.56 -17.15
CA TYR A 22 -15.42 13.47 -18.27
C TYR A 22 -15.27 12.71 -19.60
N LEU A 23 -14.54 11.59 -19.62
CA LEU A 23 -14.43 10.72 -20.80
C LEU A 23 -15.79 10.13 -21.22
N ILE A 24 -16.58 9.66 -20.25
CA ILE A 24 -17.95 9.19 -20.50
C ILE A 24 -18.80 10.32 -21.09
N TYR A 25 -18.72 11.53 -20.52
CA TYR A 25 -19.41 12.70 -21.02
C TYR A 25 -19.01 13.06 -22.47
N GLU A 26 -17.72 13.04 -22.81
CA GLU A 26 -17.23 13.27 -24.17
C GLU A 26 -17.83 12.27 -25.16
N LYS A 27 -17.87 10.99 -24.79
CA LYS A 27 -18.47 9.93 -25.63
C LYS A 27 -19.98 10.09 -25.80
N LEU A 28 -20.71 10.44 -24.75
CA LEU A 28 -22.16 10.68 -24.82
C LEU A 28 -22.50 11.89 -25.72
N LYS A 29 -21.67 12.94 -25.71
CA LYS A 29 -21.84 14.12 -26.55
C LYS A 29 -21.25 13.96 -27.96
N LYS A 30 -20.77 12.76 -28.33
CA LYS A 30 -20.11 12.47 -29.61
C LYS A 30 -19.00 13.49 -29.95
N LYS A 31 -18.25 13.94 -28.93
CA LYS A 31 -17.09 14.80 -29.13
C LYS A 31 -15.90 13.95 -29.53
N ASP A 32 -15.28 14.28 -30.66
CA ASP A 32 -13.98 13.70 -31.07
C ASP A 32 -12.82 14.39 -30.35
N SER A 33 -12.82 14.31 -29.03
CA SER A 33 -11.71 14.80 -28.21
C SER A 33 -11.01 13.65 -27.50
N PHE A 34 -9.68 13.74 -27.43
CA PHE A 34 -8.82 12.80 -26.74
C PHE A 34 -8.47 13.28 -25.31
N LYS A 35 -8.98 14.44 -24.91
CA LYS A 35 -8.61 15.10 -23.64
C LYS A 35 -8.96 14.24 -22.44
N GLY A 36 -10.17 13.65 -22.40
CA GLY A 36 -10.56 12.78 -21.30
C GLY A 36 -9.68 11.54 -21.15
N LEU A 37 -9.26 10.94 -22.27
CA LEU A 37 -8.36 9.78 -22.23
C LEU A 37 -6.97 10.18 -21.74
N LEU A 38 -6.45 11.30 -22.22
CA LEU A 38 -5.15 11.82 -21.82
C LEU A 38 -5.12 12.18 -20.32
N PHE A 39 -6.15 12.85 -19.81
CA PHE A 39 -6.27 13.13 -18.38
C PHE A 39 -6.36 11.85 -17.56
N PHE A 40 -7.12 10.86 -18.02
CA PHE A 40 -7.22 9.58 -17.33
C PHE A 40 -5.87 8.85 -17.26
N ILE A 41 -5.13 8.78 -18.37
CA ILE A 41 -3.80 8.14 -18.41
C ILE A 41 -2.82 8.84 -17.48
N ILE A 42 -2.75 10.18 -17.51
CA ILE A 42 -1.87 10.94 -16.63
C ILE A 42 -2.24 10.73 -15.16
N GLY A 43 -3.54 10.79 -14.83
CA GLY A 43 -4.04 10.50 -13.49
C GLY A 43 -3.63 9.11 -13.01
N PHE A 44 -3.74 8.11 -13.89
CA PHE A 44 -3.37 6.74 -13.61
C PHE A 44 -1.87 6.63 -13.31
N LEU A 45 -0.99 7.27 -14.10
CA LEU A 45 0.44 7.28 -13.83
C LEU A 45 0.76 7.86 -12.44
N PHE A 46 0.13 8.98 -12.07
CA PHE A 46 0.31 9.57 -10.75
C PHE A 46 -0.23 8.67 -9.63
N LEU A 47 -1.33 7.97 -9.86
CA LEU A 47 -1.90 7.01 -8.91
C LEU A 47 -0.89 5.89 -8.59
N PHE A 48 -0.40 5.18 -9.59
CA PHE A 48 0.58 4.10 -9.38
C PHE A 48 1.90 4.60 -8.80
N PHE A 49 2.36 5.77 -9.26
CA PHE A 49 3.59 6.37 -8.75
C PHE A 49 3.48 6.69 -7.25
N SER A 50 2.40 7.36 -6.86
CA SER A 50 2.18 7.77 -5.47
C SER A 50 1.96 6.57 -4.55
N GLU A 51 1.19 5.57 -4.98
CA GLU A 51 0.98 4.31 -4.25
C GLU A 51 2.32 3.60 -3.98
N ASN A 52 3.11 3.37 -5.04
CA ASN A 52 4.37 2.66 -4.96
C ASN A 52 5.38 3.40 -4.08
N ARG A 53 5.48 4.73 -4.23
CA ARG A 53 6.38 5.55 -3.41
C ARG A 53 5.93 5.60 -1.95
N ALA A 54 4.62 5.67 -1.68
CA ALA A 54 4.09 5.66 -0.32
C ALA A 54 4.42 4.33 0.36
N SER A 55 4.08 3.20 -0.28
CA SER A 55 4.33 1.86 0.27
C SER A 55 5.81 1.61 0.53
N ASN A 56 6.70 1.95 -0.41
CA ASN A 56 8.15 1.83 -0.19
C ASN A 56 8.65 2.73 0.94
N SER A 57 8.12 3.95 1.06
CA SER A 57 8.51 4.85 2.15
C SER A 57 8.09 4.32 3.51
N ILE A 58 6.91 3.69 3.60
CA ILE A 58 6.42 3.04 4.81
C ILE A 58 7.26 1.80 5.15
N ILE A 59 7.59 0.94 4.17
CA ILE A 59 8.50 -0.19 4.38
C ILE A 59 9.85 0.29 4.93
N ASN A 60 10.43 1.33 4.32
CA ASN A 60 11.72 1.87 4.75
C ASN A 60 11.68 2.42 6.17
N GLU A 61 10.58 3.10 6.55
CA GLU A 61 10.34 3.55 7.92
C GLU A 61 10.33 2.36 8.90
N ILE A 62 9.55 1.31 8.59
CA ILE A 62 9.46 0.10 9.43
C ILE A 62 10.84 -0.57 9.59
N ILE A 63 11.56 -0.78 8.49
CA ILE A 63 12.90 -1.39 8.51
C ILE A 63 13.87 -0.53 9.32
N PHE A 64 13.85 0.79 9.13
CA PHE A 64 14.71 1.71 9.86
C PHE A 64 14.42 1.68 11.37
N ASP A 65 13.15 1.72 11.76
CA ASP A 65 12.76 1.72 13.16
C ASP A 65 13.08 0.38 13.86
N ILE A 66 12.97 -0.75 13.15
CA ILE A 66 13.40 -2.06 13.66
C ILE A 66 14.91 -2.08 13.88
N ARG A 67 15.70 -1.61 12.90
CA ARG A 67 17.17 -1.59 12.97
C ARG A 67 17.68 -0.69 14.09
N THR A 68 17.02 0.44 14.31
CA THR A 68 17.40 1.40 15.35
C THR A 68 16.82 1.07 16.73
N GLY A 69 16.06 -0.04 16.84
CA GLY A 69 15.44 -0.47 18.11
C GLY A 69 14.28 0.42 18.56
N ARG A 70 13.84 1.37 17.72
CA ARG A 70 12.67 2.22 17.99
C ARG A 70 11.36 1.46 17.88
N LEU A 71 11.35 0.39 17.09
CA LEU A 71 10.23 -0.51 16.90
C LEU A 71 10.61 -1.90 17.43
N ILE A 72 9.92 -2.34 18.46
CA ILE A 72 10.12 -3.64 19.11
C ILE A 72 8.85 -4.46 18.92
N LEU A 73 9.02 -5.71 18.48
CA LEU A 73 7.93 -6.68 18.42
C LEU A 73 7.74 -7.27 19.83
N GLU A 74 6.50 -7.44 20.25
CA GLU A 74 6.21 -8.20 21.48
C GLU A 74 6.79 -9.62 21.42
N GLU A 75 7.11 -10.19 22.59
CA GLU A 75 7.64 -11.55 22.69
C GLU A 75 6.58 -12.58 22.23
N ASN A 76 7.02 -13.62 21.51
CA ASN A 76 6.18 -14.70 20.93
C ASN A 76 5.32 -14.35 19.69
N ASN A 77 5.69 -13.31 18.95
CA ASN A 77 5.03 -13.00 17.68
C ASN A 77 5.27 -14.07 16.59
N PHE A 78 4.27 -14.25 15.72
CA PHE A 78 4.33 -15.16 14.56
C PHE A 78 5.48 -14.83 13.57
N ILE A 79 5.95 -13.59 13.61
CA ILE A 79 6.97 -13.00 12.74
C ILE A 79 8.09 -12.45 13.61
N THR A 80 9.33 -12.74 13.20
CA THR A 80 10.54 -12.28 13.87
C THR A 80 11.04 -10.95 13.30
N LYS A 81 11.96 -10.28 14.01
CA LYS A 81 12.64 -9.08 13.48
C LYS A 81 13.38 -9.37 12.17
N SER A 82 14.03 -10.54 12.06
CA SER A 82 14.72 -10.96 10.84
C SER A 82 13.77 -11.11 9.66
N ASP A 83 12.57 -11.62 9.87
CA ASP A 83 11.57 -11.75 8.81
C ASP A 83 11.15 -10.36 8.27
N LEU A 84 10.92 -9.39 9.16
CA LEU A 84 10.56 -8.02 8.77
C LEU A 84 11.68 -7.30 8.00
N LEU A 85 12.95 -7.63 8.24
CA LEU A 85 14.06 -7.10 7.46
C LEU A 85 14.08 -7.59 6.01
N THR A 86 13.30 -8.63 5.68
CA THR A 86 13.13 -9.13 4.31
C THR A 86 11.88 -8.58 3.61
N LEU A 87 11.22 -7.58 4.20
CA LEU A 87 10.06 -6.91 3.59
C LEU A 87 10.37 -6.40 2.18
N GLN A 88 9.52 -6.80 1.24
CA GLN A 88 9.58 -6.38 -0.15
C GLN A 88 8.27 -5.75 -0.59
N TYR A 89 8.36 -4.70 -1.38
CA TYR A 89 7.19 -4.13 -2.05
C TYR A 89 6.78 -4.99 -3.25
N SER A 90 5.48 -5.17 -3.44
CA SER A 90 4.93 -5.70 -4.69
C SER A 90 3.52 -5.18 -4.91
N SER A 91 3.21 -4.86 -6.17
CA SER A 91 1.89 -4.42 -6.65
C SER A 91 1.05 -5.56 -7.24
N GLN A 92 1.44 -6.82 -7.03
CA GLN A 92 0.70 -7.98 -7.55
C GLN A 92 -0.71 -8.05 -6.96
N LYS A 93 -1.65 -8.71 -7.65
CA LYS A 93 -2.96 -9.02 -7.04
C LYS A 93 -2.77 -10.07 -5.94
N HIS A 94 -3.56 -9.95 -4.87
CA HIS A 94 -3.46 -10.83 -3.71
C HIS A 94 -4.76 -11.61 -3.50
N ASN A 95 -4.65 -12.89 -3.15
CA ASN A 95 -5.79 -13.70 -2.70
C ASN A 95 -5.61 -14.06 -1.23
N PHE A 96 -6.16 -13.21 -0.36
CA PHE A 96 -5.98 -13.36 1.08
C PHE A 96 -6.77 -14.55 1.63
N SER A 97 -6.10 -15.35 2.45
CA SER A 97 -6.79 -16.25 3.37
C SER A 97 -7.58 -15.44 4.41
N LYS A 98 -8.64 -16.04 4.98
CA LYS A 98 -9.42 -15.39 6.05
C LYS A 98 -8.61 -15.17 7.33
N LYS A 99 -7.47 -15.84 7.49
CA LYS A 99 -6.60 -15.74 8.67
C LYS A 99 -5.75 -14.47 8.58
N THR A 100 -5.86 -13.64 9.62
CA THR A 100 -5.04 -12.44 9.81
C THR A 100 -4.18 -12.65 11.06
N TYR A 101 -2.90 -12.32 10.96
CA TYR A 101 -1.94 -12.41 12.07
C TYR A 101 -1.54 -10.99 12.46
N GLY A 102 -1.89 -10.58 13.68
CA GLY A 102 -1.50 -9.26 14.20
C GLY A 102 -0.17 -9.35 14.94
N VAL A 103 0.66 -8.33 14.76
CA VAL A 103 1.89 -8.11 15.51
C VAL A 103 1.88 -6.67 15.99
N THR A 104 1.70 -6.46 17.29
CA THR A 104 1.72 -5.13 17.89
C THR A 104 3.16 -4.66 18.05
N VAL A 105 3.40 -3.40 17.71
CA VAL A 105 4.72 -2.77 17.78
C VAL A 105 4.82 -1.78 18.94
N LEU A 106 5.88 -1.88 19.72
CA LEU A 106 6.16 -0.97 20.84
C LEU A 106 7.20 0.09 20.43
N PRO A 107 7.09 1.34 20.94
CA PRO A 107 6.12 1.81 21.95
C PRO A 107 4.83 2.40 21.35
N THR A 108 4.72 2.54 20.02
CA THR A 108 3.60 3.25 19.39
C THR A 108 2.26 2.53 19.53
N LYS A 109 2.27 1.23 19.86
CA LYS A 109 1.10 0.34 19.88
C LYS A 109 0.36 0.29 18.54
N ASP A 110 1.05 0.60 17.46
CA ASP A 110 0.55 0.33 16.12
C ASP A 110 0.57 -1.18 15.87
N ASP A 111 -0.27 -1.67 14.96
CA ASP A 111 -0.32 -3.07 14.58
C ASP A 111 0.22 -3.24 13.15
N LEU A 112 1.08 -4.24 12.99
CA LEU A 112 1.42 -4.85 11.72
C LEU A 112 0.50 -6.06 11.53
N LEU A 113 -0.41 -5.99 10.56
CA LEU A 113 -1.33 -7.07 10.24
C LEU A 113 -0.81 -7.82 9.01
N PHE A 114 -0.74 -9.14 9.13
CA PHE A 114 -0.28 -10.02 8.07
C PHE A 114 -1.41 -10.90 7.57
N LYS A 115 -1.60 -10.93 6.25
CA LYS A 115 -2.56 -11.82 5.60
C LYS A 115 -1.80 -12.77 4.69
N LYS A 116 -1.94 -14.08 4.97
CA LYS A 116 -1.34 -15.12 4.12
C LYS A 116 -2.09 -15.17 2.79
N ASP A 117 -1.34 -15.13 1.70
CA ASP A 117 -1.84 -15.40 0.35
C ASP A 117 -2.02 -16.91 0.17
N ILE A 118 -3.18 -17.30 -0.34
CA ILE A 118 -3.52 -18.70 -0.58
C ILE A 118 -2.69 -19.28 -1.72
N THR A 119 -2.29 -18.46 -2.70
CA THR A 119 -1.73 -18.92 -3.97
C THR A 119 -0.21 -19.09 -3.94
N ASN A 120 0.51 -18.20 -3.29
CA ASN A 120 1.98 -18.15 -3.32
C ASN A 120 2.61 -18.27 -1.93
N GLY A 121 1.80 -18.41 -0.86
CA GLY A 121 2.30 -18.57 0.50
C GLY A 121 2.93 -17.32 1.12
N LYS A 122 2.95 -16.18 0.42
CA LYS A 122 3.47 -14.90 0.91
C LYS A 122 2.57 -14.32 2.01
N TYR A 123 3.15 -13.55 2.92
CA TYR A 123 2.39 -12.83 3.95
C TYR A 123 2.41 -11.34 3.64
N TRP A 124 1.26 -10.82 3.24
CA TRP A 124 1.07 -9.42 2.91
C TRP A 124 0.89 -8.58 4.17
N LEU A 125 1.67 -7.51 4.25
CA LEU A 125 1.71 -6.59 5.39
C LEU A 125 0.76 -5.41 5.18
N PHE A 126 0.00 -5.12 6.23
CA PHE A 126 -0.78 -3.91 6.43
C PHE A 126 -0.28 -3.25 7.72
N TYR A 127 -0.24 -1.92 7.74
CA TYR A 127 0.26 -1.16 8.89
C TYR A 127 -0.80 -0.15 9.34
N THR A 128 -1.20 -0.20 10.60
CA THR A 128 -2.34 0.60 11.07
C THR A 128 -2.03 2.09 11.25
N LYS A 129 -0.75 2.46 11.40
CA LYS A 129 -0.32 3.86 11.61
C LYS A 129 -0.85 4.83 10.56
N TYR A 130 -0.93 4.40 9.29
CA TYR A 130 -1.47 5.20 8.20
C TYR A 130 -2.76 4.58 7.66
N PHE A 131 -3.81 5.41 7.47
CA PHE A 131 -5.08 4.94 6.92
C PHE A 131 -4.92 4.24 5.55
N PHE A 132 -4.00 4.74 4.72
CA PHE A 132 -3.60 4.14 3.45
C PHE A 132 -3.16 2.67 3.63
N SER A 133 -2.24 2.40 4.54
CA SER A 133 -1.65 1.07 4.77
C SER A 133 -2.52 0.13 5.58
N ASN A 134 -3.65 0.60 6.11
CA ASN A 134 -4.71 -0.26 6.66
C ASN A 134 -5.59 -0.86 5.55
N LYS A 135 -5.74 -0.15 4.43
CA LYS A 135 -6.58 -0.59 3.30
C LYS A 135 -5.79 -1.27 2.19
N ILE A 136 -4.54 -0.85 1.98
CA ILE A 136 -3.67 -1.33 0.92
C ILE A 136 -2.49 -2.07 1.56
N ALA A 137 -2.18 -3.25 1.02
CA ALA A 137 -0.99 -3.98 1.45
C ALA A 137 0.25 -3.21 1.01
N ILE A 138 1.13 -2.88 1.96
CA ILE A 138 2.32 -2.09 1.69
C ILE A 138 3.49 -2.92 1.20
N GLY A 139 3.48 -4.23 1.47
CA GLY A 139 4.53 -5.16 1.06
C GLY A 139 4.23 -6.58 1.49
N TYR A 140 5.19 -7.47 1.33
CA TYR A 140 5.10 -8.85 1.79
C TYR A 140 6.41 -9.34 2.40
N ILE A 141 6.29 -10.43 3.16
CA ILE A 141 7.40 -11.27 3.57
C ILE A 141 7.20 -12.69 3.04
N GLU A 142 8.31 -13.37 2.77
CA GLU A 142 8.35 -14.80 2.48
C GLU A 142 8.94 -15.48 3.71
N LYS A 143 8.12 -16.28 4.40
CA LYS A 143 8.59 -17.06 5.55
C LYS A 143 9.39 -18.24 5.00
N LYS A 144 10.69 -18.26 5.29
CA LYS A 144 11.56 -19.40 5.00
C LYS A 144 11.27 -20.57 5.92
#